data_AF-A0A0G0H8P9-F1
#
_entry.id   AF-A0A0G0H8P9-F1
#
_cell.length_a   1.000
_cell.length_b   1.000
_cell.length_c   1.000
_cell.angle_alpha   90.00
_cell.angle_beta   90.00
_cell.angle_gamma   90.00
#
_symmetry.space_group_name_H-M   'P 1'
#
loop_
_entity.id
_entity.type
_entity.pdbx_description
1 polymer ?
#
loop_
_entity_poly.entity_id
_entity_poly.type
_entity_poly.pdbx_seq_one_letter_code
_entity_poly.pdbx_strand_id
1 'polypeptide(L)'
;MGAINYSEDYVEQIFYIWYEHGKTTGSTFSALVPTSEDGRKPSSITIKDWMTTRGWIERADALDAEVARALDNTMIDKRKKMYEEQVEVADELLKLGRDFLKKNEFGGLKTGAEALRAIDLGLATKRISVGAPEAYDKISKMSDEQIAKELRNLLGKPKVDEDDIIEATISDTESK
;
A
#
# COMPACT_ATOMS: atom_id res chain seq x y z
N MET A 1 10.88 44.28 17.17
CA MET A 1 11.29 43.06 17.89
C MET A 1 12.16 42.26 16.94
N GLY A 2 13.37 41.87 17.35
CA GLY A 2 14.24 41.04 16.49
C GLY A 2 13.58 39.68 16.26
N ALA A 3 13.59 39.20 15.01
CA ALA A 3 13.15 37.85 14.70
C ALA A 3 14.07 36.87 15.45
N ILE A 4 13.50 36.05 16.32
CA ILE A 4 14.22 34.97 16.97
C ILE A 4 14.44 33.91 15.90
N ASN A 5 15.70 33.68 15.52
CA ASN A 5 16.06 32.64 14.57
C ASN A 5 16.30 31.34 15.33
N TYR A 6 15.51 30.31 15.01
CA TYR A 6 15.73 28.95 15.49
C TYR A 6 16.52 28.18 14.44
N SER A 7 17.34 27.20 14.86
CA SER A 7 18.07 26.34 13.93
C SER A 7 17.10 25.48 13.11
N GLU A 8 17.48 25.18 11.87
CA GLU A 8 16.69 24.33 10.97
C GLU A 8 16.41 22.95 11.59
N ASP A 9 17.44 22.33 12.19
CA ASP A 9 17.32 21.04 12.85
C ASP A 9 16.32 21.06 14.01
N TYR A 10 16.27 22.16 14.76
CA TYR A 10 15.29 22.32 15.83
C TYR A 10 13.88 22.47 15.26
N VAL A 11 13.69 23.29 14.23
CA VAL A 11 12.36 23.44 13.59
C VAL A 11 11.88 22.10 13.02
N GLU A 12 12.79 21.33 12.43
CA GLU A 12 12.51 20.00 11.89
C GLU A 12 12.17 18.99 13.01
N GLN A 13 12.87 19.03 14.14
CA GLN A 13 12.51 18.25 15.32
C GLN A 13 11.09 18.57 15.80
N ILE A 14 10.71 19.86 15.85
CA ILE A 14 9.35 20.25 16.26
C ILE A 14 8.31 19.76 15.25
N PHE A 15 8.62 19.74 13.94
CA PHE A 15 7.76 19.16 12.92
C PHE A 15 7.47 17.68 13.21
N TYR A 16 8.49 16.86 13.47
CA TYR A 16 8.28 15.43 13.77
C TYR A 16 7.47 15.22 15.05
N ILE A 17 7.75 15.99 16.12
CA ILE A 17 6.95 15.91 17.36
C ILE A 17 5.48 16.23 17.08
N TRP A 18 5.21 17.27 16.28
CA TRP A 18 3.85 17.65 15.89
C TRP A 18 3.16 16.55 15.09
N TYR A 19 3.87 15.99 14.11
CA TYR A 19 3.39 14.93 13.24
C TYR A 19 3.07 13.65 14.04
N GLU A 20 4.00 13.16 14.85
CA GLU A 20 3.87 11.94 15.65
C GLU A 20 2.75 12.00 16.69
N HIS A 21 2.45 13.19 17.22
CA HIS A 21 1.39 13.40 18.21
C HIS A 21 0.05 13.79 17.57
N GLY A 22 -0.21 13.31 16.35
CA GLY A 22 -1.50 13.43 15.68
C GLY A 22 -1.83 14.83 15.20
N LYS A 23 -0.81 15.62 14.82
CA LYS A 23 -0.96 16.98 14.26
C LYS A 23 -1.73 17.93 15.19
N THR A 24 -1.68 17.69 16.50
CA THR A 24 -2.44 18.47 17.50
C THR A 24 -1.89 19.89 17.66
N THR A 25 -2.78 20.85 17.93
CA THR A 25 -2.42 22.26 18.15
C THR A 25 -2.83 22.73 19.54
N GLY A 26 -2.13 23.73 20.09
CA GLY A 26 -2.52 24.41 21.32
C GLY A 26 -1.62 24.09 22.53
N SER A 27 -2.21 24.12 23.72
CA SER A 27 -1.47 23.97 24.99
C SER A 27 -0.86 22.58 25.17
N THR A 28 -1.55 21.53 24.69
CA THR A 28 -1.06 20.14 24.71
C THR A 28 0.21 19.99 23.89
N PHE A 29 0.24 20.54 22.67
CA PHE A 29 1.43 20.52 21.83
C PHE A 29 2.57 21.35 22.43
N SER A 30 2.26 22.55 22.93
CA SER A 30 3.28 23.45 23.52
C SER A 30 3.99 22.84 24.73
N ALA A 31 3.34 21.92 25.46
CA ALA A 31 3.95 21.18 26.56
C ALA A 31 5.00 20.15 26.08
N LEU A 32 4.82 19.59 24.89
CA LEU A 32 5.70 18.58 24.28
C LEU A 32 6.94 19.19 23.61
N VAL A 33 6.88 20.48 23.26
CA VAL A 33 7.97 21.18 22.57
C VAL A 33 9.21 21.27 23.50
N PRO A 34 10.35 20.67 23.11
CA PRO A 34 11.60 20.76 23.86
C PRO A 34 12.15 22.18 23.84
N THR A 35 13.06 22.49 24.74
CA THR A 35 13.77 23.77 24.74
C THR A 35 14.84 23.77 23.66
N SER A 36 15.02 24.89 22.94
CA SER A 36 16.08 25.06 21.94
C SER A 36 17.48 25.12 22.57
N GLU A 37 18.51 25.08 21.74
CA GLU A 37 19.93 25.21 22.12
C GLU A 37 20.20 26.49 22.94
N ASP A 38 19.48 27.57 22.65
CA ASP A 38 19.56 28.85 23.37
C ASP A 38 18.73 28.89 24.66
N GLY A 39 18.16 27.77 25.09
CA GLY A 39 17.33 27.71 26.29
C GLY A 39 15.92 28.31 26.11
N ARG A 40 15.46 28.52 24.86
CA ARG A 40 14.18 29.17 24.56
C ARG A 40 13.17 28.20 23.94
N LYS A 41 11.88 28.44 24.15
CA LYS A 41 10.80 27.71 23.47
C LYS A 41 10.11 28.62 22.45
N PRO A 42 9.73 28.11 21.26
CA PRO A 42 8.97 28.88 20.29
C PRO A 42 7.58 29.19 20.83
N SER A 43 7.10 30.39 20.51
CA SER A 43 5.72 30.77 20.82
C SER A 43 4.74 30.01 19.92
N SER A 44 3.48 29.88 20.34
CA SER A 44 2.44 29.26 19.50
C SER A 44 2.25 29.98 18.17
N ILE A 45 2.50 31.29 18.12
CA ILE A 45 2.46 32.09 16.88
C ILE A 45 3.61 31.69 15.95
N THR A 46 4.82 31.53 16.49
CA THR A 46 6.01 31.10 15.74
C THR A 46 5.82 29.71 15.14
N ILE A 47 5.28 28.77 15.92
CA ILE A 47 4.98 27.42 15.44
C ILE A 47 3.93 27.47 14.33
N LYS A 48 2.86 28.26 14.50
CA LYS A 48 1.83 28.41 13.48
C LYS A 48 2.38 29.00 12.19
N ASP A 49 3.28 29.98 12.30
CA ASP A 49 4.00 30.53 11.15
C ASP A 49 4.78 29.43 10.42
N TRP A 50 5.58 28.63 11.15
CA TRP A 50 6.32 27.51 10.55
C TRP A 50 5.41 26.50 9.86
N MET A 51 4.26 26.17 10.45
CA MET A 51 3.30 25.26 9.82
C MET A 51 2.88 25.75 8.43
N THR A 52 2.67 27.06 8.28
CA THR A 52 2.27 27.68 7.01
C THR A 52 3.43 27.95 6.05
N THR A 53 4.54 28.52 6.55
CA THR A 53 5.65 28.98 5.72
C THR A 53 6.55 27.86 5.26
N ARG A 54 6.61 26.76 6.01
CA ARG A 54 7.43 25.57 5.71
C ARG A 54 6.62 24.39 5.19
N GLY A 55 5.33 24.60 4.90
CA GLY A 55 4.44 23.61 4.31
C GLY A 55 4.34 22.32 5.12
N TRP A 56 4.21 22.43 6.45
CA TRP A 56 4.16 21.24 7.31
C TRP A 56 2.96 20.35 7.01
N ILE A 57 1.84 20.94 6.58
CA ILE A 57 0.63 20.20 6.24
C ILE A 57 0.89 19.34 5.00
N GLU A 58 1.40 19.95 3.93
CA GLU A 58 1.70 19.27 2.66
C GLU A 58 2.76 18.18 2.86
N ARG A 59 3.79 18.47 3.67
CA ARG A 59 4.81 17.48 4.03
C ARG A 59 4.23 16.32 4.83
N ALA A 60 3.38 16.60 5.82
CA ALA A 60 2.73 15.56 6.61
C ALA A 60 1.80 14.69 5.76
N ASP A 61 1.05 15.29 4.83
CA ASP A 61 0.17 14.56 3.92
C ASP A 61 0.97 13.69 2.94
N ALA A 62 2.13 14.18 2.47
CA ALA A 62 3.05 13.38 1.66
C ALA A 62 3.62 12.19 2.44
N LEU A 63 4.02 12.39 3.71
CA LEU A 63 4.49 11.31 4.57
C LEU A 63 3.37 10.28 4.87
N ASP A 64 2.15 10.74 5.15
CA ASP A 64 1.00 9.85 5.36
C ASP A 64 0.72 9.02 4.11
N ALA A 65 0.79 9.63 2.92
CA ALA A 65 0.61 8.92 1.65
C ALA A 65 1.72 7.88 1.41
N GLU A 66 2.97 8.19 1.75
CA GLU A 66 4.09 7.26 1.65
C GLU A 66 3.93 6.08 2.62
N VAL A 67 3.55 6.36 3.87
CA VAL A 67 3.28 5.32 4.88
C VAL A 67 2.13 4.43 4.44
N ALA A 68 1.04 5.01 3.91
CA ALA A 68 -0.09 4.24 3.39
C ALA A 68 0.36 3.29 2.27
N ARG A 69 1.14 3.78 1.29
CA ARG A 69 1.69 2.93 0.22
C ARG A 69 2.62 1.85 0.75
N ALA A 70 3.46 2.16 1.73
CA ALA A 70 4.35 1.18 2.35
C ALA A 70 3.57 0.08 3.10
N LEU A 71 2.48 0.45 3.78
CA LEU A 71 1.58 -0.49 4.43
C LEU A 71 0.85 -1.37 3.41
N ASP A 72 0.35 -0.80 2.31
CA ASP A 72 -0.30 -1.55 1.23
C ASP A 72 0.67 -2.57 0.61
N ASN A 73 1.89 -2.14 0.28
CA ASN A 73 2.94 -3.03 -0.22
C ASN A 73 3.26 -4.16 0.77
N THR A 74 3.36 -3.83 2.07
CA THR A 74 3.58 -4.83 3.11
C THR A 74 2.42 -5.84 3.19
N MET A 75 1.18 -5.39 3.03
CA MET A 75 0.01 -6.28 3.00
C MET A 75 0.01 -7.17 1.76
N ILE A 76 0.38 -6.63 0.59
CA ILE A 76 0.52 -7.39 -0.65
C ILE A 76 1.59 -8.47 -0.49
N ASP A 77 2.77 -8.13 0.03
CA ASP A 77 3.85 -9.09 0.25
C ASP A 77 3.46 -10.20 1.24
N LYS A 78 2.79 -9.85 2.34
CA LYS A 78 2.25 -10.84 3.28
C LYS A 78 1.27 -11.80 2.61
N ARG A 79 0.38 -11.29 1.76
CA ARG A 79 -0.57 -12.14 1.00
C ARG A 79 0.15 -13.03 0.00
N LYS A 80 1.13 -12.48 -0.73
CA LYS A 80 1.96 -13.23 -1.68
C LYS A 80 2.61 -14.43 -0.98
N LYS A 81 3.31 -14.17 0.13
CA LYS A 81 3.96 -15.21 0.93
C LYS A 81 2.98 -16.28 1.44
N MET A 82 1.81 -15.86 1.93
CA MET A 82 0.77 -16.81 2.35
C MET A 82 0.33 -17.74 1.22
N TYR A 83 0.14 -17.23 0.00
CA TYR A 83 -0.23 -18.06 -1.14
C TYR A 83 0.90 -18.99 -1.59
N GLU A 84 2.15 -18.54 -1.54
CA GLU A 84 3.33 -19.39 -1.79
C GLU A 84 3.39 -20.55 -0.79
N GLU A 85 3.25 -20.27 0.51
CA GLU A 85 3.20 -21.30 1.57
C GLU A 85 2.02 -22.28 1.35
N GLN A 86 0.85 -21.80 0.93
CA GLN A 86 -0.29 -22.67 0.61
C GLN A 86 -0.02 -23.60 -0.57
N VAL A 87 0.71 -23.13 -1.58
CA VAL A 87 1.12 -23.95 -2.73
C VAL A 87 2.07 -25.06 -2.29
N GLU A 88 3.04 -24.74 -1.41
CA GLU A 88 3.96 -25.72 -0.84
C GLU A 88 3.22 -26.80 -0.04
N VAL A 89 2.34 -26.41 0.89
CA VAL A 89 1.52 -27.34 1.68
C VAL A 89 0.64 -28.22 0.77
N ALA A 90 0.08 -27.63 -0.28
CA ALA A 90 -0.72 -28.37 -1.24
C ALA A 90 0.10 -29.41 -2.01
N ASP A 91 1.33 -29.08 -2.40
CA ASP A 91 2.25 -30.04 -3.04
C ASP A 91 2.66 -31.18 -2.11
N GLU A 92 2.87 -30.89 -0.82
CA GLU A 92 3.12 -31.92 0.19
C GLU A 92 1.92 -32.86 0.34
N LEU A 93 0.71 -32.34 0.45
CA LEU A 93 -0.53 -33.14 0.53
C LEU A 93 -0.71 -34.04 -0.70
N LEU A 94 -0.47 -33.48 -1.89
CA LEU A 94 -0.56 -34.23 -3.15
C LEU A 94 0.49 -35.34 -3.21
N LYS A 95 1.71 -35.06 -2.79
CA LYS A 95 2.79 -36.04 -2.74
C LYS A 95 2.44 -37.17 -1.77
N LEU A 96 2.01 -36.84 -0.56
CA LEU A 96 1.65 -37.77 0.51
C LEU A 96 0.51 -38.72 0.09
N GLY A 97 -0.57 -38.18 -0.49
CA GLY A 97 -1.67 -39.00 -0.99
C GLY A 97 -1.26 -39.90 -2.17
N ARG A 98 -0.45 -39.38 -3.11
CA ARG A 98 0.04 -40.17 -4.26
C ARG A 98 1.00 -41.28 -3.84
N ASP A 99 1.92 -41.00 -2.93
CA ASP A 99 2.91 -41.97 -2.45
C ASP A 99 2.23 -43.10 -1.69
N PHE A 100 1.22 -42.79 -0.87
CA PHE A 100 0.38 -43.80 -0.21
C PHE A 100 -0.31 -44.70 -1.25
N LEU A 101 -0.96 -44.13 -2.26
CA LEU A 101 -1.68 -44.90 -3.29
C LEU A 101 -0.75 -45.75 -4.18
N LYS A 102 0.48 -45.29 -4.45
CA LYS A 102 1.42 -45.99 -5.34
C LYS A 102 2.23 -47.08 -4.64
N LYS A 103 2.66 -46.82 -3.40
CA LYS A 103 3.66 -47.66 -2.73
C LYS A 103 3.14 -48.31 -1.45
N ASN A 104 1.92 -47.98 -1.01
CA ASN A 104 1.45 -48.28 0.36
C ASN A 104 2.44 -47.81 1.44
N GLU A 105 3.21 -46.75 1.15
CA GLU A 105 4.10 -46.14 2.14
C GLU A 105 3.26 -45.30 3.11
N PHE A 106 3.28 -45.68 4.40
CA PHE A 106 2.58 -44.99 5.48
C PHE A 106 3.34 -43.72 5.86
N GLY A 107 3.34 -42.72 4.98
CA GLY A 107 3.84 -41.37 5.24
C GLY A 107 2.94 -40.57 6.19
N GLY A 108 2.37 -41.20 7.24
CA GLY A 108 1.42 -40.60 8.18
C GLY A 108 -0.06 -40.83 7.86
N LEU A 109 -0.41 -41.27 6.64
CA LEU A 109 -1.77 -41.71 6.29
C LEU A 109 -1.99 -43.17 6.67
N LYS A 110 -3.19 -43.52 7.13
CA LYS A 110 -3.55 -44.87 7.59
C LYS A 110 -4.52 -45.57 6.65
N THR A 111 -5.31 -44.81 5.88
CA THR A 111 -6.35 -45.35 5.01
C THR A 111 -6.34 -44.72 3.61
N GLY A 112 -6.82 -45.47 2.61
CA GLY A 112 -6.98 -44.96 1.25
C GLY A 112 -7.96 -43.77 1.16
N ALA A 113 -8.94 -43.69 2.06
CA ALA A 113 -9.86 -42.55 2.14
C ALA A 113 -9.14 -41.26 2.59
N GLU A 114 -8.18 -41.36 3.51
CA GLU A 114 -7.35 -40.22 3.92
C GLU A 114 -6.42 -39.78 2.78
N ALA A 115 -5.89 -40.72 1.98
CA ALA A 115 -5.08 -40.40 0.81
C ALA A 115 -5.85 -39.64 -0.28
N LEU A 116 -7.09 -40.05 -0.57
CA LEU A 116 -7.96 -39.34 -1.51
C LEU A 116 -8.32 -37.95 -1.02
N ARG A 117 -8.65 -37.80 0.28
CA ARG A 117 -8.91 -36.47 0.88
C ARG A 117 -7.70 -35.55 0.82
N ALA A 118 -6.49 -36.07 1.07
CA ALA A 118 -5.26 -35.28 0.97
C ALA A 118 -5.07 -34.75 -0.46
N ILE A 119 -5.34 -35.58 -1.48
CA ILE A 119 -5.28 -35.18 -2.89
C ILE A 119 -6.35 -34.12 -3.20
N ASP A 120 -7.60 -34.34 -2.80
CA ASP A 120 -8.69 -33.40 -3.05
C ASP A 120 -8.41 -32.03 -2.41
N LEU A 121 -7.94 -32.03 -1.16
CA LEU A 121 -7.58 -30.80 -0.45
C LEU A 121 -6.38 -30.11 -1.08
N GLY A 122 -5.34 -30.85 -1.44
CA GLY A 122 -4.17 -30.30 -2.14
C GLY A 122 -4.54 -29.66 -3.48
N LEU A 123 -5.39 -30.31 -4.28
CA LEU A 123 -5.88 -29.75 -5.55
C LEU A 123 -6.74 -28.50 -5.34
N ALA A 124 -7.64 -28.52 -4.36
CA ALA A 124 -8.50 -27.38 -4.04
C ALA A 124 -7.65 -26.18 -3.60
N THR A 125 -6.69 -26.39 -2.70
CA THR A 125 -5.76 -25.34 -2.25
C THR A 125 -4.95 -24.79 -3.43
N LYS A 126 -4.34 -25.65 -4.25
CA LYS A 126 -3.62 -25.20 -5.45
C LYS A 126 -4.48 -24.36 -6.40
N ARG A 127 -5.72 -24.76 -6.63
CA ARG A 127 -6.63 -24.03 -7.53
C ARG A 127 -6.89 -22.60 -7.05
N ILE A 128 -6.92 -22.39 -5.74
CA ILE A 128 -7.16 -21.07 -5.15
C ILE A 128 -5.87 -20.24 -5.08
N SER A 129 -4.71 -20.89 -4.91
CA SER A 129 -3.45 -20.22 -4.65
C SER A 129 -2.57 -19.99 -5.89
N VAL A 130 -2.71 -20.81 -6.95
CA VAL A 130 -1.90 -20.66 -8.18
C VAL A 130 -2.32 -19.42 -8.96
N GLY A 131 -1.34 -18.60 -9.37
CA GLY A 131 -1.58 -17.36 -10.12
C GLY A 131 -1.89 -16.15 -9.24
N ALA A 132 -2.21 -16.35 -7.95
CA ALA A 132 -2.44 -15.25 -7.03
C ALA A 132 -1.15 -14.50 -6.71
N PRO A 133 0.00 -15.14 -6.38
CA PRO A 133 1.27 -14.45 -6.16
C PRO A 133 1.69 -13.57 -7.35
N GLU A 134 1.59 -14.08 -8.57
CA GLU A 134 1.95 -13.37 -9.79
C GLU A 134 1.01 -12.19 -10.06
N ALA A 135 -0.29 -12.35 -9.78
CA ALA A 135 -1.25 -11.26 -9.86
C ALA A 135 -0.95 -10.15 -8.84
N TYR A 136 -0.66 -10.51 -7.59
CA TYR A 136 -0.28 -9.55 -6.54
C TYR A 136 1.03 -8.83 -6.86
N ASP A 137 2.03 -9.54 -7.39
CA ASP A 137 3.30 -8.97 -7.84
C ASP A 137 3.13 -8.00 -9.01
N LYS A 138 2.18 -8.31 -9.93
CA LYS A 138 1.81 -7.40 -11.01
C LYS A 138 1.15 -6.14 -10.45
N ILE A 139 0.21 -6.29 -9.51
CA ILE A 139 -0.54 -5.18 -8.89
C ILE A 139 0.39 -4.24 -8.12
N SER A 140 1.32 -4.76 -7.31
CA SER A 140 2.24 -3.91 -6.51
C SER A 140 3.17 -3.05 -7.36
N LYS A 141 3.37 -3.40 -8.62
CA LYS A 141 4.21 -2.65 -9.58
C LYS A 141 3.40 -1.71 -10.47
N MET A 142 2.07 -1.73 -10.39
CA MET A 142 1.22 -0.84 -11.18
C MET A 142 1.08 0.53 -10.51
N SER A 143 1.04 1.57 -11.34
CA SER A 143 0.52 2.89 -10.95
C SER A 143 -0.99 2.87 -10.79
N ASP A 144 -1.55 3.84 -10.06
CA ASP A 144 -2.99 3.98 -9.84
C ASP A 144 -3.76 4.07 -11.17
N GLU A 145 -3.20 4.73 -12.17
CA GLU A 145 -3.79 4.82 -13.51
C GLU A 145 -3.84 3.45 -14.22
N GLN A 146 -2.80 2.64 -14.07
CA GLN A 146 -2.74 1.28 -14.61
C GLN A 146 -3.74 0.36 -13.90
N ILE A 147 -3.87 0.47 -12.57
CA ILE A 147 -4.89 -0.26 -11.80
C ILE A 147 -6.29 0.13 -12.26
N ALA A 148 -6.56 1.44 -12.41
CA ALA A 148 -7.85 1.93 -12.87
C ALA A 148 -8.18 1.48 -14.30
N LYS A 149 -7.18 1.34 -15.18
CA LYS A 149 -7.34 0.81 -16.53
C LYS A 149 -7.66 -0.68 -16.53
N GLU A 150 -6.91 -1.48 -15.77
CA GLU A 150 -7.15 -2.92 -15.65
C GLU A 150 -8.51 -3.22 -15.00
N LEU A 151 -8.90 -2.44 -13.99
CA LEU A 151 -10.23 -2.55 -13.37
C LEU A 151 -11.35 -2.22 -14.38
N ARG A 152 -11.17 -1.18 -15.22
CA ARG A 152 -12.11 -0.85 -16.30
C ARG A 152 -12.24 -1.98 -17.32
N ASN A 153 -11.13 -2.60 -17.70
CA ASN A 153 -11.11 -3.75 -18.61
C ASN A 153 -11.88 -4.95 -18.01
N LEU A 154 -11.69 -5.24 -16.72
CA LEU A 154 -12.37 -6.34 -16.03
C LEU A 154 -13.89 -6.10 -15.87
N LEU A 155 -14.30 -4.85 -15.68
CA LEU A 155 -15.72 -4.46 -15.59
C LEU A 155 -16.42 -4.39 -16.95
N GLY A 156 -15.72 -4.73 -18.05
CA GLY A 156 -16.30 -4.76 -19.40
C GLY A 156 -16.68 -3.39 -19.94
N LYS A 157 -16.15 -2.29 -19.37
CA LYS A 157 -16.36 -0.96 -19.94
C LYS A 157 -15.51 -0.85 -21.22
N PRO A 158 -16.10 -0.43 -22.35
CA PRO A 158 -15.39 -0.39 -23.62
C PRO A 158 -14.17 0.52 -23.51
N LYS A 159 -13.08 0.13 -24.19
CA LYS A 159 -11.93 0.98 -24.44
C LYS A 159 -12.46 2.27 -25.07
N VAL A 160 -12.36 3.38 -24.34
CA VAL A 160 -12.38 4.68 -24.98
C VAL A 160 -10.97 4.82 -25.54
N ASP A 161 -10.80 4.44 -26.80
CA ASP A 161 -9.58 4.78 -27.53
C ASP A 161 -9.58 6.31 -27.65
N GLU A 162 -8.61 6.96 -27.02
CA GLU A 162 -8.48 8.44 -26.94
C GLU A 162 -8.16 9.08 -28.31
N ASP A 163 -8.04 8.29 -29.38
CA ASP A 163 -7.70 8.73 -30.73
C ASP A 163 -8.90 9.18 -31.59
N ASP A 164 -10.14 9.07 -31.09
CA ASP A 164 -11.36 9.42 -31.86
C ASP A 164 -11.94 10.83 -31.55
N ILE A 165 -11.18 11.70 -30.89
CA ILE A 165 -11.55 13.13 -30.81
C ILE A 165 -11.20 13.80 -32.14
N ILE A 166 -12.07 13.63 -33.14
CA ILE A 166 -12.08 14.51 -34.31
C ILE A 166 -12.49 15.89 -33.81
N GLU A 167 -11.49 16.76 -33.67
CA GLU A 167 -11.64 18.19 -33.42
C GLU A 167 -12.41 18.81 -34.60
N ALA A 168 -13.74 18.79 -34.51
CA ALA A 168 -14.62 19.49 -35.42
C ALA A 168 -14.38 20.99 -35.21
N THR A 169 -13.47 21.54 -36.00
CA THR A 169 -13.28 22.97 -36.17
C THR A 169 -14.60 23.52 -36.70
N ILE A 170 -15.38 24.15 -35.83
CA ILE A 170 -16.52 24.95 -36.23
C ILE A 170 -15.93 26.15 -36.97
N SER A 171 -15.83 26.05 -38.30
CA SER A 171 -15.56 27.21 -39.14
C SER A 171 -16.84 28.05 -39.16
N ASP A 172 -16.85 29.14 -38.38
CA ASP A 172 -17.87 30.18 -38.46
C ASP A 172 -18.03 30.63 -39.90
N THR A 173 -19.16 30.28 -40.50
CA THR A 173 -19.61 30.78 -41.79
C THR A 173 -21.02 31.34 -41.64
N GLU A 174 -21.12 32.60 -41.24
CA GLU A 174 -22.25 33.47 -41.57
C GLU A 174 -21.68 34.83 -41.98
N SER A 175 -21.19 34.94 -43.22
CA SER A 175 -21.81 35.66 -44.33
C SER A 175 -23.08 36.50 -44.07
N LYS A 176 -22.88 37.81 -44.31
CA LYS A 176 -23.80 38.87 -44.81
C LYS A 176 -24.67 39.64 -43.82
#